data_AF-A0AAW2Z0Z4-F1
#
_entry.id   AF-A0AAW2Z0Z4-F1
#
_cell.length_a   1.000
_cell.length_b   1.000
_cell.length_c   1.000
_cell.angle_alpha   90.00
_cell.angle_beta   90.00
_cell.angle_gamma   90.00
#
_symmetry.space_group_name_H-M   'P 1'
#
loop_
_entity.id
_entity.type
_entity.pdbx_description
1 polymer ?
#
loop_
_entity_poly.entity_id
_entity_poly.type
_entity_poly.pdbx_seq_one_letter_code
_entity_poly.pdbx_strand_id
1 'polypeptide(L)'
;MICMEGRTTNYLESIKKRVQNKKRSIQATNDEETFITSNKKQRIEETQLKRQWIINADTKVEYLDSFLSKSDADDLYLRLYKEIMWVQEEIMMMGKKLLPSRRTQTYGDDGLTYRYSGTTKQALQWIEPLITLKQYVERATGKTYNFALCNLYRNGDDYIGPHSDDERDLDREQGIASVSLGHSRDFKLHNKLDRDLNKTVNLKHGSLIVMSGDCQKEYKHSVPKRKDCKRPRINITFRKIVN
;
A
#
# COMPACT_ATOMS: atom_id res chain seq x y z
N MET A 1 -77.96 -33.13 12.55
CA MET A 1 -76.64 -33.63 12.12
C MET A 1 -76.27 -32.89 10.83
N ILE A 2 -75.57 -31.76 10.93
CA ILE A 2 -75.14 -30.96 9.77
C ILE A 2 -73.68 -30.52 10.02
N CYS A 3 -72.80 -30.91 9.10
CA CYS A 3 -71.34 -30.87 9.17
C CYS A 3 -70.73 -29.48 9.39
N MET A 4 -69.78 -29.39 10.34
CA MET A 4 -68.90 -28.25 10.60
C MET A 4 -67.43 -28.53 10.20
N GLU A 5 -67.19 -29.33 9.15
CA GLU A 5 -65.81 -29.76 8.77
C GLU A 5 -65.20 -28.97 7.59
N GLY A 6 -65.89 -27.98 7.01
CA GLY A 6 -65.46 -27.32 5.78
C GLY A 6 -64.72 -25.96 5.91
N ARG A 7 -64.60 -25.38 7.11
CA ARG A 7 -64.07 -24.00 7.29
C ARG A 7 -62.64 -23.90 7.84
N THR A 8 -62.12 -24.96 8.47
CA THR A 8 -60.76 -24.98 9.06
C THR A 8 -59.67 -25.32 8.04
N THR A 9 -59.99 -26.09 6.99
CA THR A 9 -59.06 -26.50 5.92
C THR A 9 -58.60 -25.33 5.05
N ASN A 10 -59.51 -24.43 4.65
CA ASN A 10 -59.19 -23.25 3.85
C ASN A 10 -58.27 -22.24 4.58
N TYR A 11 -58.40 -22.10 5.89
CA TYR A 11 -57.56 -21.19 6.68
C TYR A 11 -56.13 -21.72 6.82
N LEU A 12 -55.96 -23.00 7.12
CA LEU A 12 -54.64 -23.63 7.25
C LEU A 12 -53.87 -23.67 5.91
N GLU A 13 -54.55 -23.89 4.78
CA GLU A 13 -53.93 -23.78 3.46
C GLU A 13 -53.47 -22.35 3.13
N SER A 14 -54.25 -21.34 3.53
CA SER A 14 -53.87 -19.94 3.32
C SER A 14 -52.61 -19.55 4.10
N ILE A 15 -52.43 -20.08 5.31
CA ILE A 15 -51.23 -19.87 6.12
C ILE A 15 -50.03 -20.60 5.50
N LYS A 16 -50.20 -21.86 5.05
CA LYS A 16 -49.13 -22.61 4.38
C LYS A 16 -48.65 -21.90 3.12
N LYS A 17 -49.55 -21.38 2.28
CA LYS A 17 -49.19 -20.57 1.11
C LYS A 17 -48.44 -19.29 1.48
N ARG A 18 -48.86 -18.57 2.54
CA ARG A 18 -48.16 -17.37 3.02
C ARG A 18 -46.75 -17.68 3.54
N VAL A 19 -46.59 -18.76 4.30
CA VAL A 19 -45.28 -19.20 4.81
C VAL A 19 -44.36 -19.62 3.65
N GLN A 20 -44.88 -20.32 2.65
CA GLN A 20 -44.10 -20.75 1.49
C GLN A 20 -43.68 -19.58 0.59
N ASN A 21 -44.56 -18.59 0.40
CA ASN A 21 -44.21 -17.35 -0.32
C ASN A 21 -43.16 -16.54 0.44
N LYS A 22 -43.25 -16.45 1.78
CA LYS A 22 -42.25 -15.77 2.61
C LYS A 22 -40.90 -16.48 2.60
N LYS A 23 -40.87 -17.82 2.57
CA LYS A 23 -39.62 -18.58 2.38
C LYS A 23 -38.99 -18.33 1.01
N ARG A 24 -39.79 -18.28 -0.06
CA ARG A 24 -39.31 -17.98 -1.41
C ARG A 24 -38.76 -16.55 -1.52
N SER A 25 -39.41 -15.57 -0.88
CA SER A 25 -38.91 -14.19 -0.90
C SER A 25 -37.59 -14.04 -0.14
N ILE A 26 -37.43 -14.71 1.00
CA ILE A 26 -36.17 -14.69 1.78
C ILE A 26 -35.04 -15.40 1.02
N GLN A 27 -35.34 -16.51 0.34
CA GLN A 27 -34.34 -17.20 -0.48
C GLN A 27 -33.89 -16.31 -1.65
N ALA A 28 -34.82 -15.65 -2.34
CA ALA A 28 -34.51 -14.73 -3.44
C ALA A 28 -33.66 -13.53 -2.99
N THR A 29 -33.95 -12.94 -1.82
CA THR A 29 -33.13 -11.84 -1.28
C THR A 29 -31.74 -12.30 -0.89
N ASN A 30 -31.61 -13.51 -0.32
CA ASN A 30 -30.30 -14.06 0.04
C ASN A 30 -29.49 -14.36 -1.22
N ASP A 31 -30.10 -14.98 -2.24
CA ASP A 31 -29.45 -15.31 -3.51
C ASP A 31 -29.01 -14.02 -4.26
N GLU A 32 -29.81 -12.94 -4.21
CA GLU A 32 -29.43 -11.62 -4.73
C GLU A 32 -28.27 -10.99 -3.94
N GLU A 33 -28.30 -11.03 -2.60
CA GLU A 33 -27.16 -10.56 -1.78
C GLU A 33 -25.89 -11.38 -2.01
N THR A 34 -26.01 -12.71 -2.18
CA THR A 34 -24.85 -13.58 -2.47
C THR A 34 -24.31 -13.32 -3.87
N PHE A 35 -25.18 -13.05 -4.85
CA PHE A 35 -24.80 -12.70 -6.21
C PHE A 35 -24.17 -11.30 -6.31
N ILE A 36 -24.69 -10.31 -5.57
CA ILE A 36 -24.12 -8.95 -5.50
C ILE A 36 -22.76 -8.95 -4.80
N THR A 37 -22.61 -9.71 -3.72
CA THR A 37 -21.32 -9.82 -2.99
C THR A 37 -20.28 -10.61 -3.79
N SER A 38 -20.68 -11.70 -4.44
CA SER A 38 -19.85 -12.47 -5.39
C SER A 38 -19.37 -11.59 -6.54
N ASN A 39 -20.27 -10.87 -7.22
CA ASN A 39 -19.91 -9.97 -8.31
C ASN A 39 -19.11 -8.76 -7.83
N LYS A 40 -19.34 -8.23 -6.62
CA LYS A 40 -18.46 -7.18 -6.05
C LYS A 40 -17.06 -7.73 -5.80
N LYS A 41 -16.92 -8.94 -5.24
CA LYS A 41 -15.63 -9.55 -4.94
C LYS A 41 -14.85 -9.84 -6.23
N GLN A 42 -15.53 -10.39 -7.23
CA GLN A 42 -14.96 -10.70 -8.55
C GLN A 42 -14.62 -9.42 -9.34
N ARG A 43 -15.46 -8.38 -9.27
CA ARG A 43 -15.21 -7.08 -9.92
C ARG A 43 -14.15 -6.24 -9.19
N ILE A 44 -13.98 -6.42 -7.87
CA ILE A 44 -12.87 -5.82 -7.11
C ILE A 44 -11.54 -6.53 -7.44
N GLU A 45 -11.56 -7.84 -7.69
CA GLU A 45 -10.39 -8.60 -8.14
C GLU A 45 -10.00 -8.28 -9.60
N GLU A 46 -10.95 -7.93 -10.48
CA GLU A 46 -10.69 -7.62 -11.90
C GLU A 46 -10.35 -6.15 -12.22
N THR A 47 -10.53 -5.20 -11.30
CA THR A 47 -10.28 -3.76 -11.58
C THR A 47 -8.92 -3.22 -11.08
N GLN A 48 -8.02 -4.08 -10.59
CA GLN A 48 -6.61 -3.70 -10.43
C GLN A 48 -5.88 -3.91 -11.76
N LEU A 49 -5.88 -2.87 -12.61
CA LEU A 49 -4.92 -2.73 -13.71
C LEU A 49 -3.50 -2.64 -13.12
N LYS A 50 -2.92 -3.79 -12.77
CA LYS A 50 -1.49 -3.96 -12.46
C LYS A 50 -0.72 -3.55 -13.71
N ARG A 51 -0.15 -2.34 -13.71
CA ARG A 51 0.86 -1.97 -14.70
C ARG A 51 2.19 -2.54 -14.22
N GLN A 52 2.41 -3.81 -14.49
CA GLN A 52 3.70 -4.45 -14.25
C GLN A 52 4.74 -3.84 -15.19
N TRP A 53 5.84 -3.34 -14.63
CA TRP A 53 7.05 -3.05 -15.39
C TRP A 53 8.06 -4.14 -15.03
N ILE A 54 8.02 -5.24 -15.78
CA ILE A 54 9.17 -6.15 -15.79
C ILE A 54 10.28 -5.39 -16.50
N ILE A 55 11.36 -5.09 -15.79
CA ILE A 55 12.50 -4.39 -16.36
C ILE A 55 13.34 -5.40 -17.17
N ASN A 56 13.58 -6.58 -16.60
CA ASN A 56 14.18 -7.75 -17.24
C ASN A 56 13.83 -9.02 -16.43
N ALA A 57 14.41 -10.19 -16.76
CA ALA A 57 14.09 -11.47 -16.12
C ALA A 57 14.34 -11.47 -14.59
N ASP A 58 15.42 -10.81 -14.16
CA ASP A 58 15.91 -10.84 -12.77
C ASP A 58 15.50 -9.59 -11.96
N THR A 59 15.15 -8.49 -12.64
CA THR A 59 14.73 -7.21 -12.05
C THR A 59 13.27 -6.91 -12.35
N LYS A 60 12.46 -6.79 -11.28
CA LYS A 60 11.02 -6.51 -11.37
C LYS A 60 10.67 -5.21 -10.64
N VAL A 61 9.94 -4.33 -11.32
CA VAL A 61 9.35 -3.13 -10.73
C VAL A 61 7.87 -3.03 -11.07
N GLU A 62 6.99 -3.27 -10.11
CA GLU A 62 5.55 -3.24 -10.35
C GLU A 62 4.95 -1.92 -9.89
N TYR A 63 4.19 -1.23 -10.74
CA TYR A 63 3.52 0.03 -10.37
C TYR A 63 1.99 -0.12 -10.46
N LEU A 64 1.32 0.05 -9.33
CA LEU A 64 -0.13 0.02 -9.23
C LEU A 64 -0.61 1.45 -8.97
N ASP A 65 -1.13 2.08 -10.01
CA ASP A 65 -1.57 3.47 -9.99
C ASP A 65 -2.78 3.70 -9.06
N SER A 66 -3.71 2.74 -9.06
CA SER A 66 -4.95 2.78 -8.28
C SER A 66 -4.93 1.67 -7.21
N PHE A 67 -3.84 1.60 -6.44
CA PHE A 67 -3.68 0.59 -5.39
C PHE A 67 -4.69 0.78 -4.25
N LEU A 68 -4.78 1.99 -3.71
CA LEU A 68 -5.81 2.38 -2.75
C LEU A 68 -7.00 3.02 -3.45
N SER A 69 -8.20 2.83 -2.87
CA SER A 69 -9.33 3.68 -3.23
C SER A 69 -9.02 5.14 -2.87
N LYS A 70 -9.65 6.10 -3.56
CA LYS A 70 -9.45 7.52 -3.24
C LYS A 70 -9.79 7.81 -1.76
N SER A 71 -10.87 7.22 -1.25
CA SER A 71 -11.31 7.41 0.14
C SER A 71 -10.28 6.89 1.14
N ASP A 72 -9.75 5.69 0.93
CA ASP A 72 -8.74 5.10 1.81
C ASP A 72 -7.44 5.89 1.75
N ALA A 73 -7.04 6.33 0.55
CA ALA A 73 -5.84 7.13 0.37
C ALA A 73 -5.96 8.51 1.05
N ASP A 74 -7.12 9.18 0.97
CA ASP A 74 -7.36 10.45 1.63
C ASP A 74 -7.32 10.30 3.16
N ASP A 75 -8.00 9.29 3.73
CA ASP A 75 -8.00 9.02 5.17
C ASP A 75 -6.59 8.71 5.68
N LEU A 76 -5.91 7.74 5.05
CA LEU A 76 -4.55 7.37 5.43
C LEU A 76 -3.59 8.55 5.30
N TYR A 77 -3.72 9.39 4.27
CA TYR A 77 -2.89 10.58 4.13
C TYR A 77 -3.06 11.52 5.33
N LEU A 78 -4.30 11.85 5.71
CA LEU A 78 -4.57 12.77 6.82
C LEU A 78 -4.03 12.22 8.14
N ARG A 79 -4.28 10.93 8.40
CA ARG A 79 -3.86 10.25 9.62
C ARG A 79 -2.35 10.11 9.71
N LEU A 80 -1.69 9.62 8.67
CA LEU A 80 -0.22 9.49 8.64
C LEU A 80 0.47 10.85 8.70
N TYR A 81 -0.08 11.89 8.07
CA TYR A 81 0.48 13.24 8.15
C TYR A 81 0.50 13.75 9.59
N LYS A 82 -0.58 13.49 10.35
CA LYS A 82 -0.78 13.97 11.72
C LYS A 82 -0.09 13.09 12.78
N GLU A 83 -0.18 11.78 12.64
CA GLU A 83 0.19 10.81 13.69
C GLU A 83 1.67 10.41 13.63
N ILE A 84 2.32 10.51 12.46
CA ILE A 84 3.77 10.24 12.39
C ILE A 84 4.54 11.37 13.08
N MET A 85 5.39 11.00 14.04
CA MET A 85 6.37 11.88 14.66
C MET A 85 7.52 12.24 13.71
N TRP A 86 7.25 13.13 12.75
CA TRP A 86 8.22 13.54 11.73
C TRP A 86 9.43 14.25 12.33
N VAL A 87 10.62 13.72 12.09
CA VAL A 87 11.90 14.34 12.50
C VAL A 87 12.75 14.70 11.29
N GLN A 88 13.63 15.67 11.46
CA GLN A 88 14.66 16.00 10.47
C GLN A 88 16.00 15.86 11.18
N GLU A 89 16.76 14.83 10.83
CA GLU A 89 17.98 14.46 11.56
C GLU A 89 19.20 14.53 10.65
N GLU A 90 20.35 14.88 11.23
CA GLU A 90 21.63 14.80 10.52
C GLU A 90 21.99 13.34 10.23
N ILE A 91 22.54 13.10 9.04
CA ILE A 91 23.06 11.81 8.62
C ILE A 91 24.54 11.96 8.22
N MET A 92 25.31 10.88 8.33
CA MET A 92 26.71 10.84 7.89
C MET A 92 26.82 10.27 6.48
N MET A 93 27.01 11.12 5.48
CA MET A 93 27.17 10.71 4.08
C MET A 93 28.59 10.99 3.62
N MET A 94 29.32 9.94 3.22
CA MET A 94 30.72 10.03 2.77
C MET A 94 31.63 10.81 3.75
N GLY A 95 31.47 10.53 5.05
CA GLY A 95 32.25 11.18 6.12
C GLY A 95 31.83 12.60 6.48
N LYS A 96 30.80 13.16 5.82
CA LYS A 96 30.27 14.50 6.10
C LYS A 96 28.89 14.43 6.73
N LYS A 97 28.65 15.30 7.71
CA LYS A 97 27.29 15.54 8.23
C LYS A 97 26.46 16.24 7.17
N LEU A 98 25.29 15.71 6.88
CA LEU A 98 24.32 16.26 5.98
C LEU A 98 22.96 16.27 6.69
N LEU A 99 22.25 17.40 6.64
CA LEU A 99 20.85 17.46 7.03
C LEU A 99 19.99 17.21 5.77
N PRO A 100 19.33 16.04 5.63
CA PRO A 100 18.44 15.80 4.51
C PRO A 100 17.31 16.82 4.50
N SER A 101 16.87 17.25 3.31
CA SER A 101 15.78 18.22 3.21
C SER A 101 14.44 17.64 3.69
N ARG A 102 14.14 16.40 3.33
CA ARG A 102 12.92 15.69 3.75
C ARG A 102 12.93 15.35 5.24
N ARG A 103 11.74 15.28 5.83
CA ARG A 103 11.54 14.72 7.18
C ARG A 103 11.31 13.22 7.09
N THR A 104 11.77 12.49 8.09
CA THR A 104 11.66 11.02 8.13
C THR A 104 11.21 10.53 9.50
N GLN A 105 10.75 9.28 9.54
CA GLN A 105 10.59 8.51 10.78
C GLN A 105 10.57 7.02 10.42
N THR A 106 10.93 6.14 11.34
CA THR A 106 10.88 4.70 11.14
C THR A 106 9.97 4.02 12.15
N TYR A 107 9.27 2.99 11.69
CA TYR A 107 8.38 2.17 12.50
C TYR A 107 8.64 0.70 12.19
N GLY A 108 8.48 -0.17 13.18
CA GLY A 108 8.77 -1.58 13.02
C GLY A 108 8.26 -2.44 14.15
N ASP A 109 8.49 -3.74 14.01
CA ASP A 109 8.23 -4.73 15.05
C ASP A 109 9.09 -4.44 16.29
N ASP A 110 8.64 -4.91 17.45
CA ASP A 110 9.27 -4.58 18.73
C ASP A 110 10.75 -5.02 18.77
N GLY A 111 11.61 -4.13 19.28
CA GLY A 111 13.06 -4.35 19.35
C GLY A 111 13.80 -4.28 18.00
N LEU A 112 13.13 -3.98 16.89
CA LEU A 112 13.79 -3.91 15.58
C LEU A 112 14.71 -2.68 15.50
N THR A 113 15.99 -2.95 15.23
CA THR A 113 16.98 -1.93 14.92
C THR A 113 17.32 -1.96 13.45
N TYR A 114 17.52 -0.78 12.86
CA TYR A 114 17.96 -0.64 11.48
C TYR A 114 19.27 0.14 11.43
N ARG A 115 20.15 -0.21 10.48
CA ARG A 115 21.38 0.54 10.23
C ARG A 115 21.19 1.46 9.04
N TYR A 116 21.34 2.76 9.26
CA TYR A 116 21.30 3.74 8.18
C TYR A 116 22.41 4.79 8.36
N SER A 117 23.15 5.06 7.28
CA SER A 117 24.19 6.09 7.26
C SER A 117 25.27 5.92 8.35
N GLY A 118 25.58 4.68 8.74
CA GLY A 118 26.58 4.35 9.76
C GLY A 118 26.07 4.35 11.21
N THR A 119 24.81 4.73 11.45
CA THR A 119 24.20 4.71 12.79
C THR A 119 23.14 3.61 12.88
N THR A 120 23.12 2.91 14.03
CA THR A 120 22.03 1.98 14.37
C THR A 120 20.96 2.76 15.12
N LYS A 121 19.71 2.63 14.68
CA LYS A 121 18.56 3.28 15.30
C LYS A 121 17.47 2.26 15.57
N GLN A 122 16.74 2.47 16.66
CA GLN A 122 15.57 1.66 16.99
C GLN A 122 14.36 2.23 16.23
N ALA A 123 13.60 1.35 15.59
CA ALA A 123 12.34 1.74 14.98
C ALA A 123 11.28 1.98 16.07
N LEU A 124 10.40 2.95 15.86
CA LEU A 124 9.26 3.16 16.76
C LEU A 124 8.23 2.03 16.61
N GLN A 125 7.41 1.84 17.64
CA GLN A 125 6.30 0.89 17.57
C GLN A 125 5.23 1.36 16.58
N TRP A 126 4.71 0.43 15.79
CA TRP A 126 3.67 0.69 14.80
C TRP A 126 2.49 1.50 15.35
N ILE A 127 2.10 2.53 14.60
CA ILE A 127 0.83 3.24 14.79
C ILE A 127 -0.25 2.63 13.90
N GLU A 128 -1.51 2.72 14.33
CA GLU A 128 -2.65 2.10 13.62
C GLU A 128 -2.70 2.41 12.11
N PRO A 129 -2.53 3.67 11.61
CA PRO A 129 -2.64 3.91 10.17
C PRO A 129 -1.51 3.25 9.37
N LEU A 130 -0.34 3.02 9.99
CA LEU A 130 0.73 2.23 9.37
C LEU A 130 0.41 0.74 9.37
N ILE A 131 -0.21 0.21 10.42
CA ILE A 131 -0.66 -1.19 10.46
C ILE A 131 -1.69 -1.43 9.36
N THR A 132 -2.69 -0.56 9.25
CA THR A 132 -3.72 -0.65 8.22
C THR A 132 -3.11 -0.58 6.82
N LEU A 133 -2.21 0.38 6.57
CA LEU A 133 -1.53 0.46 5.28
C LEU A 133 -0.65 -0.77 5.00
N LYS A 134 0.07 -1.29 6.01
CA LYS A 134 0.87 -2.51 5.89
C LYS A 134 0.02 -3.68 5.44
N GLN A 135 -1.15 -3.88 6.04
CA GLN A 135 -2.05 -4.97 5.66
C GLN A 135 -2.56 -4.85 4.21
N TYR A 136 -2.83 -3.64 3.71
CA TYR A 136 -3.16 -3.46 2.29
C TYR A 136 -2.01 -3.90 1.39
N VAL A 137 -0.78 -3.52 1.76
CA VAL A 137 0.42 -3.87 0.98
C VAL A 137 0.67 -5.37 1.00
N GLU A 138 0.65 -6.00 2.18
CA GLU A 138 0.86 -7.46 2.35
C GLU A 138 -0.18 -8.27 1.56
N ARG A 139 -1.45 -7.84 1.56
CA ARG A 139 -2.49 -8.47 0.72
C ARG A 139 -2.22 -8.35 -0.78
N ALA A 140 -1.75 -7.19 -1.24
CA ALA A 140 -1.51 -6.95 -2.66
C ALA A 140 -0.24 -7.62 -3.20
N THR A 141 0.78 -7.77 -2.36
CA THR A 141 2.07 -8.35 -2.75
C THR A 141 2.20 -9.84 -2.41
N GLY A 142 1.41 -10.35 -1.46
CA GLY A 142 1.59 -11.69 -0.90
C GLY A 142 2.89 -11.82 -0.09
N LYS A 143 3.45 -10.70 0.38
CA LYS A 143 4.71 -10.62 1.13
C LYS A 143 4.44 -10.15 2.56
N THR A 144 5.47 -10.18 3.42
CA THR A 144 5.37 -9.67 4.80
C THR A 144 6.42 -8.60 5.06
N TYR A 145 6.08 -7.64 5.91
CA TYR A 145 6.97 -6.52 6.26
C TYR A 145 7.01 -6.32 7.77
N ASN A 146 8.20 -6.09 8.32
CA ASN A 146 8.43 -5.80 9.73
C ASN A 146 8.99 -4.40 9.97
N PHE A 147 9.24 -3.63 8.92
CA PHE A 147 9.82 -2.30 9.00
C PHE A 147 9.22 -1.34 7.96
N ALA A 148 9.06 -0.08 8.32
CA ALA A 148 8.68 1.00 7.43
C ALA A 148 9.56 2.24 7.62
N LEU A 149 10.12 2.75 6.52
CA LEU A 149 10.72 4.08 6.44
C LEU A 149 9.71 5.08 5.88
N CYS A 150 9.31 6.03 6.72
CA CYS A 150 8.40 7.10 6.38
C CYS A 150 9.20 8.32 5.90
N ASN A 151 8.81 8.90 4.77
CA ASN A 151 9.41 10.12 4.23
C ASN A 151 8.31 11.16 3.96
N LEU A 152 8.45 12.36 4.51
CA LEU A 152 7.61 13.52 4.21
C LEU A 152 8.41 14.51 3.36
N TYR A 153 7.95 14.70 2.13
CA TYR A 153 8.39 15.74 1.22
C TYR A 153 7.39 16.90 1.35
N ARG A 154 7.76 17.97 2.04
CA ARG A 154 6.85 19.09 2.34
C ARG A 154 6.46 19.86 1.08
N ASN A 155 7.39 19.92 0.13
CA ASN A 155 7.23 20.54 -1.18
C ASN A 155 8.27 19.97 -2.16
N GLY A 156 8.45 20.64 -3.29
CA GLY A 156 9.37 20.29 -4.35
C GLY A 156 10.85 20.52 -4.07
N ASP A 157 11.22 21.22 -3.00
CA ASP A 157 12.61 21.39 -2.56
C ASP A 157 13.11 20.19 -1.75
N ASP A 158 12.19 19.46 -1.12
CA ASP A 158 12.47 18.17 -0.50
C ASP A 158 12.70 17.12 -1.60
N TYR A 159 13.78 16.35 -1.47
CA TYR A 159 14.23 15.39 -2.47
C TYR A 159 15.05 14.24 -1.85
N ILE A 160 15.30 13.22 -2.66
CA ILE A 160 16.30 12.19 -2.38
C ILE A 160 17.08 11.94 -3.68
N GLY A 161 18.41 12.04 -3.61
CA GLY A 161 19.28 11.81 -4.76
C GLY A 161 19.32 10.34 -5.20
N PRO A 162 19.96 10.04 -6.33
CA PRO A 162 20.14 8.66 -6.79
C PRO A 162 20.84 7.77 -5.75
N HIS A 163 20.18 6.72 -5.29
CA HIS A 163 20.68 5.72 -4.33
C HIS A 163 20.07 4.35 -4.61
N SER A 164 20.63 3.30 -4.02
CA SER A 164 20.00 1.96 -3.99
C SER A 164 19.75 1.61 -2.52
N ASP A 165 18.71 0.84 -2.25
CA ASP A 165 18.47 0.26 -0.93
C ASP A 165 19.26 -1.06 -0.86
N ASP A 166 20.57 -0.97 -0.56
CA ASP A 166 21.53 -2.08 -0.57
C ASP A 166 22.01 -2.48 0.84
N GLU A 167 21.22 -2.15 1.87
CA GLU A 167 21.50 -2.56 3.24
C GLU A 167 21.52 -4.10 3.37
N ARG A 168 22.51 -4.63 4.09
CA ARG A 168 22.78 -6.09 4.18
C ARG A 168 21.70 -6.85 4.92
N ASP A 169 20.96 -6.15 5.77
CA ASP A 169 19.88 -6.65 6.60
C ASP A 169 18.53 -6.70 5.86
N LEU A 170 18.48 -6.47 4.54
CA LEU A 170 17.25 -6.57 3.76
C LEU A 170 17.02 -7.97 3.18
N ASP A 171 15.82 -8.52 3.42
CA ASP A 171 15.35 -9.73 2.76
C ASP A 171 15.03 -9.44 1.29
N ARG A 172 15.88 -9.95 0.40
CA ARG A 172 15.74 -9.76 -1.05
C ARG A 172 14.50 -10.44 -1.63
N GLU A 173 14.01 -11.51 -1.01
CA GLU A 173 12.87 -12.29 -1.50
C GLU A 173 11.52 -11.57 -1.23
N GLN A 174 11.47 -10.68 -0.24
CA GLN A 174 10.27 -9.89 0.07
C GLN A 174 10.13 -8.65 -0.82
N GLY A 175 11.24 -8.17 -1.38
CA GLY A 175 11.30 -6.91 -2.09
C GLY A 175 10.96 -5.70 -1.21
N ILE A 176 10.87 -4.53 -1.84
CA ILE A 176 10.60 -3.26 -1.19
C ILE A 176 9.31 -2.69 -1.76
N ALA A 177 8.32 -2.44 -0.90
CA ALA A 177 7.02 -1.89 -1.28
C ALA A 177 6.91 -0.44 -0.84
N SER A 178 6.63 0.47 -1.77
CA SER A 178 6.58 1.90 -1.52
C SER A 178 5.23 2.48 -1.90
N VAL A 179 4.51 3.02 -0.92
CA VAL A 179 3.20 3.65 -1.10
C VAL A 179 3.34 5.17 -1.08
N SER A 180 2.68 5.84 -2.02
CA SER A 180 2.70 7.30 -2.15
C SER A 180 1.34 7.92 -1.82
N LEU A 181 1.33 8.92 -0.95
CA LEU A 181 0.13 9.65 -0.52
C LEU A 181 0.35 11.17 -0.63
N GLY A 182 -0.70 11.94 -0.88
CA GLY A 182 -0.58 13.38 -1.18
C GLY A 182 -0.17 13.67 -2.63
N HIS A 183 0.62 14.72 -2.82
CA HIS A 183 0.96 15.23 -4.15
C HIS A 183 1.83 14.25 -4.96
N SER A 184 1.56 14.14 -6.26
CA SER A 184 2.33 13.28 -7.13
C SER A 184 3.78 13.77 -7.28
N ARG A 185 4.73 12.83 -7.37
CA ARG A 185 6.14 13.14 -7.62
C ARG A 185 6.74 12.16 -8.61
N ASP A 186 7.63 12.68 -9.44
CA ASP A 186 8.44 11.82 -10.30
C ASP A 186 9.37 10.96 -9.46
N PHE A 187 9.38 9.67 -9.76
CA PHE A 187 10.32 8.68 -9.28
C PHE A 187 11.15 8.22 -10.47
N LYS A 188 12.45 8.39 -10.38
CA LYS A 188 13.37 8.03 -11.46
C LYS A 188 14.14 6.79 -11.08
N LEU A 189 14.10 5.79 -11.94
CA LEU A 189 14.99 4.63 -11.95
C LEU A 189 16.15 4.93 -12.90
N HIS A 190 17.36 4.83 -12.36
CA HIS A 190 18.62 5.04 -13.06
C HIS A 190 19.34 3.70 -13.14
N ASN A 191 19.40 3.09 -14.31
CA ASN A 191 20.22 1.89 -14.49
C ASN A 191 21.70 2.28 -14.27
N LYS A 192 22.45 1.43 -13.58
CA LYS A 192 23.84 1.71 -13.21
C LYS A 192 24.82 1.57 -14.39
N LEU A 193 24.45 0.85 -15.45
CA LEU A 193 25.31 0.54 -16.59
C LEU A 193 24.84 1.21 -17.89
N ASP A 194 23.53 1.21 -18.16
CA ASP A 194 22.95 1.67 -19.42
C ASP A 194 21.87 2.74 -19.21
N ARG A 195 22.18 3.99 -19.60
CA ARG A 195 21.28 5.13 -19.40
C ARG A 195 19.99 5.05 -20.23
N ASP A 196 19.96 4.29 -21.32
CA ASP A 196 18.78 4.15 -22.16
C ASP A 196 17.69 3.30 -21.48
N LEU A 197 18.09 2.51 -20.47
CA LEU A 197 17.18 1.76 -19.60
C LEU A 197 16.58 2.60 -18.46
N ASN A 198 16.94 3.87 -18.34
CA ASN A 198 16.37 4.75 -17.32
C ASN A 198 14.85 4.91 -17.50
N LYS A 199 14.11 4.87 -16.39
CA LYS A 199 12.65 5.03 -16.39
C LYS A 199 12.23 6.13 -15.44
N THR A 200 11.14 6.81 -15.76
CA THR A 200 10.49 7.75 -14.86
C THR A 200 9.04 7.32 -14.68
N VAL A 201 8.61 7.21 -13.43
CA VAL A 201 7.23 6.91 -13.04
C VAL A 201 6.71 8.09 -12.23
N ASN A 202 5.53 8.59 -12.57
CA ASN A 202 4.86 9.60 -11.75
C ASN A 202 4.08 8.88 -10.64
N LEU A 203 4.59 8.89 -9.42
CA LEU A 203 3.95 8.22 -8.29
C LEU A 203 2.76 9.04 -7.81
N LYS A 204 1.55 8.54 -8.04
CA LYS A 204 0.30 9.24 -7.72
C LYS A 204 -0.16 9.00 -6.29
N HIS A 205 -1.13 9.80 -5.87
CA HIS A 205 -1.85 9.59 -4.62
C HIS A 205 -2.50 8.19 -4.59
N GLY A 206 -2.23 7.42 -3.53
CA GLY A 206 -2.78 6.09 -3.34
C GLY A 206 -2.08 5.00 -4.15
N SER A 207 -0.96 5.31 -4.82
CA SER A 207 -0.23 4.36 -5.65
C SER A 207 0.77 3.53 -4.86
N LEU A 208 1.06 2.33 -5.37
CA LEU A 208 2.07 1.41 -4.87
C LEU A 208 3.12 1.14 -5.95
N ILE A 209 4.40 1.21 -5.59
CA ILE A 209 5.50 0.69 -6.40
C ILE A 209 6.24 -0.40 -5.62
N VAL A 210 6.47 -1.56 -6.23
CA VAL A 210 7.19 -2.69 -5.63
C VAL A 210 8.48 -2.92 -6.41
N MET A 211 9.62 -2.87 -5.73
CA MET A 211 10.94 -3.13 -6.31
C MET A 211 11.46 -4.46 -5.76
N SER A 212 11.72 -5.45 -6.63
CA SER A 212 12.15 -6.78 -6.22
C SER A 212 13.21 -7.38 -7.17
N GLY A 213 13.77 -8.53 -6.78
CA GLY A 213 14.88 -9.17 -7.49
C GLY A 213 16.14 -8.30 -7.48
N ASP A 214 16.82 -8.22 -8.61
CA ASP A 214 18.09 -7.51 -8.76
C ASP A 214 17.92 -5.98 -8.90
N CYS A 215 16.74 -5.42 -8.62
CA CYS A 215 16.45 -3.99 -8.77
C CYS A 215 17.45 -3.10 -8.03
N GLN A 216 17.75 -3.37 -6.75
CA GLN A 216 18.70 -2.55 -5.97
C GLN A 216 20.16 -2.75 -6.42
N LYS A 217 20.46 -3.88 -7.05
CA LYS A 217 21.78 -4.19 -7.62
C LYS A 217 21.98 -3.47 -8.96
N GLU A 218 20.98 -3.45 -9.83
CA GLU A 218 21.07 -2.90 -11.19
C GLU A 218 20.67 -1.43 -11.30
N TYR A 219 19.80 -0.95 -10.41
CA TYR A 219 19.24 0.40 -10.46
C TYR A 219 19.54 1.20 -9.21
N LYS A 220 19.78 2.49 -9.41
CA LYS A 220 19.55 3.52 -8.40
C LYS A 220 18.17 4.13 -8.61
N HIS A 221 17.61 4.74 -7.57
CA HIS A 221 16.37 5.47 -7.66
C HIS A 221 16.43 6.81 -6.95
N SER A 222 15.56 7.74 -7.35
CA SER A 222 15.53 9.10 -6.81
C SER A 222 14.16 9.75 -6.91
N VAL A 223 13.90 10.71 -6.03
CA VAL A 223 12.79 11.67 -6.16
C VAL A 223 13.43 13.05 -6.33
N PRO A 224 13.52 13.58 -7.56
CA PRO A 224 14.24 14.83 -7.84
C PRO A 224 13.48 16.06 -7.36
N LYS A 225 14.20 17.18 -7.20
CA LYS A 225 13.59 18.49 -6.93
C LYS A 225 12.64 18.91 -8.08
N ARG A 226 11.56 19.60 -7.71
CA ARG A 226 10.53 20.14 -8.61
C ARG A 226 10.03 21.47 -8.05
N LYS A 227 10.69 22.59 -8.36
CA LYS A 227 10.44 23.90 -7.71
C LYS A 227 8.97 24.35 -7.72
N ASP A 228 8.19 23.90 -8.71
CA ASP A 228 6.77 24.25 -8.87
C ASP A 228 5.83 23.41 -7.99
N CYS A 229 6.31 22.31 -7.41
CA CYS A 229 5.55 21.48 -6.48
C CYS A 229 5.44 22.17 -5.11
N LYS A 230 4.27 22.73 -4.80
CA LYS A 230 4.01 23.41 -3.51
C LYS A 230 3.26 22.57 -2.48
N ARG A 231 2.85 21.35 -2.83
CA ARG A 231 2.04 20.47 -1.98
C ARG A 231 2.86 19.31 -1.43
N PRO A 232 2.55 18.84 -0.21
CA PRO A 232 3.29 17.76 0.42
C PRO A 232 2.99 16.39 -0.19
N ARG A 233 3.96 15.48 -0.07
CA ARG A 233 3.86 14.05 -0.37
C ARG A 233 4.40 13.24 0.80
N ILE A 234 3.65 12.23 1.23
CA ILE A 234 4.11 11.18 2.13
C ILE A 234 4.48 9.95 1.29
N ASN A 235 5.56 9.30 1.69
CA ASN A 235 6.00 8.02 1.14
C ASN A 235 6.28 7.06 2.28
N ILE A 236 5.65 5.90 2.26
CA ILE A 236 5.91 4.82 3.22
C ILE A 236 6.59 3.68 2.47
N THR A 237 7.84 3.41 2.81
CA THR A 237 8.63 2.32 2.21
C THR A 237 8.70 1.16 3.20
N PHE A 238 7.95 0.10 2.92
CA PHE A 238 7.94 -1.15 3.68
C PHE A 238 9.08 -2.07 3.23
N ARG A 239 9.74 -2.67 4.22
CA ARG A 239 10.87 -3.58 4.05
C ARG A 239 10.74 -4.75 5.03
N LYS A 240 11.42 -5.85 4.72
CA LYS A 240 11.64 -6.95 5.65
C LYS A 240 13.12 -6.93 6.05
N ILE A 241 13.37 -6.69 7.33
CA ILE A 241 14.70 -6.71 7.93
C ILE A 241 14.97 -8.12 8.48
N VAL A 242 16.09 -8.70 8.10
CA VAL A 242 16.65 -9.96 8.61
C VAL A 242 17.75 -9.62 9.61
N ASN A 243 17.60 -10.14 10.84
CA ASN A 243 18.62 -10.03 11.89
C ASN A 243 19.63 -11.17 11.77
#